data_AF-A0A3C1KKF4-F1
#
_entry.id   AF-A0A3C1KKF4-F1
#
_cell.length_a   1.000
_cell.length_b   1.000
_cell.length_c   1.000
_cell.angle_alpha   90.00
_cell.angle_beta   90.00
_cell.angle_gamma   90.00
#
_symmetry.space_group_name_H-M   'P 1'
#
loop_
_entity.id
_entity.type
_entity.pdbx_description
1 polymer ?
#
loop_
_entity_poly.entity_id
_entity_poly.type
_entity_poly.pdbx_seq_one_letter_code
_entity_poly.pdbx_strand_id
1 'polypeptide(L)'
;DALRAWCALQRPAFAPLVEHDGGRRSLFARHGVDRAIEALLQPRVPLPSGGSLIIEETAAMTTVDVNTGASSDRSDAALTANLEAAEAIPRQLRLRGIGGLVAVDFISLAEPAAWRQVVALLQRLLAEDGTCRRVHRADPLGVVLFTRKQTGPSLSAVVAAGD
;
A
#
# COMPACT_ATOMS: atom_id res chain seq x y z
N ASP A 1 16.77 -26.49 -9.15
CA ASP A 1 18.13 -26.42 -9.75
C ASP A 1 18.42 -25.16 -10.56
N ALA A 2 17.57 -24.75 -11.51
CA ALA A 2 17.82 -23.54 -12.31
C ALA A 2 18.06 -22.27 -11.47
N LEU A 3 17.24 -22.02 -10.43
CA LEU A 3 17.42 -20.88 -9.54
C LEU A 3 18.77 -20.91 -8.79
N ARG A 4 19.19 -22.08 -8.31
CA ARG A 4 20.46 -22.25 -7.59
C ARG A 4 21.65 -21.98 -8.51
N ALA A 5 21.61 -22.46 -9.75
CA ALA A 5 22.63 -22.18 -10.77
C ALA A 5 22.70 -20.68 -11.11
N TRP A 6 21.54 -20.03 -11.27
CA TRP A 6 21.48 -18.59 -11.49
C TRP A 6 22.06 -17.81 -10.31
N CYS A 7 21.72 -18.17 -9.05
CA CYS A 7 22.29 -17.54 -7.86
C CYS A 7 23.81 -17.73 -7.79
N ALA A 8 24.33 -18.92 -8.10
CA ALA A 8 25.77 -19.18 -8.10
C ALA A 8 26.54 -18.26 -9.06
N LEU A 9 25.94 -17.89 -10.19
CA LEU A 9 26.56 -16.99 -11.18
C LEU A 9 26.38 -15.51 -10.84
N GLN A 10 25.16 -15.10 -10.47
CA GLN A 10 24.80 -13.68 -10.37
C GLN A 10 24.88 -13.13 -8.95
N ARG A 11 24.62 -13.96 -7.93
CA ARG A 11 24.61 -13.57 -6.52
C ARG A 11 25.03 -14.74 -5.61
N PRO A 12 26.33 -15.12 -5.61
CA PRO A 12 26.81 -16.38 -5.02
C PRO A 12 26.42 -16.59 -3.55
N ALA A 13 26.34 -15.50 -2.76
CA ALA A 13 25.96 -15.54 -1.36
C ALA A 13 24.55 -16.11 -1.09
N PHE A 14 23.63 -16.09 -2.06
CA PHE A 14 22.29 -16.66 -1.91
C PHE A 14 22.20 -18.12 -2.36
N ALA A 15 23.14 -18.62 -3.16
CA ALA A 15 23.12 -20.01 -3.60
C ALA A 15 22.98 -21.05 -2.46
N PRO A 16 23.67 -20.92 -1.30
CA PRO A 16 23.49 -21.85 -0.20
C PRO A 16 22.16 -21.67 0.56
N LEU A 17 21.44 -20.56 0.37
CA LEU A 17 20.15 -20.29 1.02
C LEU A 17 18.97 -20.85 0.21
N VAL A 18 19.21 -21.38 -0.99
CA VAL A 18 18.15 -21.93 -1.85
C VAL A 18 17.85 -23.37 -1.45
N GLU A 19 16.67 -23.59 -0.88
CA GLU A 19 16.16 -24.90 -0.50
C GLU A 19 14.95 -25.28 -1.35
N HIS A 20 14.82 -26.57 -1.65
CA HIS A 20 13.63 -27.09 -2.32
C HIS A 20 12.59 -27.46 -1.28
N ASP A 21 11.41 -26.85 -1.37
CA ASP A 21 10.28 -27.18 -0.52
C ASP A 21 9.55 -28.43 -1.01
N GLY A 22 9.61 -29.52 -0.23
CA GLY A 22 8.90 -30.78 -0.52
C GLY A 22 7.53 -30.91 0.16
N GLY A 23 7.00 -29.83 0.75
CA GLY A 23 5.76 -29.87 1.50
C GLY A 23 4.52 -30.16 0.64
N ARG A 24 3.52 -30.83 1.23
CA ARG A 24 2.26 -31.18 0.54
C ARG A 24 1.35 -29.97 0.24
N ARG A 25 1.48 -28.89 1.02
CA ARG A 25 0.75 -27.62 0.84
C ARG A 25 1.69 -26.58 0.24
N SER A 26 1.19 -25.67 -0.59
CA SER A 26 1.99 -24.58 -1.15
C SER A 26 2.69 -23.76 -0.06
N LEU A 27 3.86 -23.20 -0.37
CA LEU A 27 4.58 -22.29 0.52
C LEU A 27 3.69 -21.13 0.98
N PHE A 28 2.90 -20.57 0.05
CA PHE A 28 2.04 -19.43 0.35
C PHE A 28 0.93 -19.80 1.34
N ALA A 29 0.29 -20.96 1.18
CA ALA A 29 -0.73 -21.42 2.11
C ALA A 29 -0.18 -21.64 3.51
N ARG A 30 1.03 -22.21 3.63
CA ARG A 30 1.66 -22.46 4.95
C ARG A 30 2.06 -21.19 5.68
N HIS A 31 2.44 -20.14 4.94
CA HIS A 31 2.82 -18.85 5.51
C HIS A 31 1.68 -17.82 5.51
N GLY A 32 0.45 -18.21 5.12
CA GLY A 32 -0.71 -17.31 5.08
C GLY A 32 -0.65 -16.23 4.00
N VAL A 33 0.25 -16.37 3.01
CA VAL A 33 0.43 -15.40 1.93
C VAL A 33 -0.79 -15.38 1.01
N ASP A 34 -1.45 -16.53 0.78
CA ASP A 34 -2.67 -16.58 -0.05
C ASP A 34 -3.77 -15.67 0.51
N ARG A 35 -4.02 -15.74 1.82
CA ARG A 35 -4.97 -14.85 2.51
C ARG A 35 -4.56 -13.38 2.43
N ALA A 36 -3.26 -13.11 2.49
CA ALA A 36 -2.75 -11.74 2.35
C ALA A 36 -2.98 -11.22 0.92
N ILE A 37 -2.78 -12.05 -0.10
CA ILE A 37 -3.05 -11.73 -1.51
C ILE A 37 -4.55 -11.48 -1.70
N GLU A 38 -5.41 -12.36 -1.21
CA GLU A 38 -6.87 -12.19 -1.27
C GLU A 38 -7.31 -10.87 -0.63
N ALA A 39 -6.75 -10.51 0.53
CA ALA A 39 -7.01 -9.22 1.17
C ALA A 39 -6.49 -8.02 0.36
N LEU A 40 -5.34 -8.16 -0.31
CA LEU A 40 -4.78 -7.13 -1.20
C LEU A 40 -5.58 -6.95 -2.49
N LEU A 41 -6.41 -7.92 -2.88
CA LEU A 41 -7.32 -7.79 -4.02
C LEU A 41 -8.60 -7.03 -3.65
N GLN A 42 -8.93 -6.94 -2.36
CA GLN A 42 -10.10 -6.18 -1.93
C GLN A 42 -9.83 -4.67 -1.99
N PRO A 43 -10.77 -3.83 -2.46
CA PRO A 43 -10.62 -2.37 -2.41
C PRO A 43 -10.53 -1.85 -0.98
N ARG A 44 -11.28 -2.46 -0.05
CA ARG A 44 -11.35 -2.06 1.36
C ARG A 44 -10.19 -2.62 2.17
N VAL A 45 -9.47 -1.76 2.88
CA VAL A 45 -8.39 -2.11 3.80
C VAL A 45 -8.77 -1.65 5.22
N PRO A 46 -8.92 -2.56 6.19
CA PRO A 46 -9.22 -2.16 7.57
C PRO A 46 -8.03 -1.44 8.22
N LEU A 47 -8.31 -0.44 9.05
CA LEU A 47 -7.33 0.26 9.89
C LEU A 47 -7.43 -0.21 11.35
N PRO A 48 -6.32 -0.17 12.13
CA PRO A 48 -6.27 -0.71 13.49
C PRO A 48 -7.36 -0.21 14.43
N SER A 49 -7.72 1.07 14.36
CA SER A 49 -8.71 1.67 15.25
C SER A 49 -10.16 1.40 14.85
N GLY A 50 -10.43 0.69 13.75
CA GLY A 50 -11.80 0.42 13.25
C GLY A 50 -12.21 1.24 12.02
N GLY A 51 -11.33 2.13 11.56
CA GLY A 51 -11.47 2.82 10.27
C GLY A 51 -11.15 1.94 9.07
N SER A 52 -11.12 2.52 7.89
CA SER A 52 -10.74 1.81 6.66
C SER A 52 -10.24 2.74 5.56
N LEU A 53 -9.37 2.22 4.69
CA LEU A 53 -9.10 2.78 3.38
C LEU A 53 -9.98 2.12 2.33
N ILE A 54 -10.40 2.87 1.31
CA ILE A 54 -10.92 2.32 0.06
C ILE A 54 -9.93 2.72 -1.04
N ILE A 55 -9.34 1.74 -1.73
CA ILE A 55 -8.36 1.95 -2.79
C ILE A 55 -8.96 1.49 -4.12
N GLU A 56 -9.08 2.41 -5.08
CA GLU A 56 -9.66 2.14 -6.39
C GLU A 56 -8.71 2.56 -7.51
N GLU A 57 -8.44 1.65 -8.43
CA GLU A 57 -7.67 1.92 -9.64
C GLU A 57 -8.63 2.32 -10.77
N THR A 58 -8.42 3.49 -11.36
CA THR A 58 -9.13 3.95 -12.56
C THR A 58 -8.19 4.02 -13.75
N ALA A 59 -8.72 4.31 -14.94
CA ALA A 59 -7.92 4.45 -16.15
C ALA A 59 -6.85 5.56 -16.07
N ALA A 60 -7.10 6.61 -15.29
CA ALA A 60 -6.21 7.78 -15.21
C ALA A 60 -5.36 7.81 -13.94
N MET A 61 -5.92 7.35 -12.82
CA MET A 61 -5.30 7.47 -11.50
C MET A 61 -5.86 6.47 -10.49
N THR A 62 -5.15 6.29 -9.38
CA THR A 62 -5.66 5.59 -8.21
C THR A 62 -6.22 6.58 -7.20
N THR A 63 -7.39 6.32 -6.66
CA THR A 63 -7.98 7.06 -5.55
C THR A 63 -7.86 6.26 -4.26
N VAL A 64 -7.64 6.96 -3.15
CA VAL A 64 -7.61 6.41 -1.80
C VAL A 64 -8.49 7.27 -0.91
N ASP A 65 -9.54 6.68 -0.36
CA ASP A 65 -10.49 7.34 0.55
C ASP A 65 -10.30 6.82 1.99
N VAL A 66 -10.37 7.71 2.99
CA VAL A 66 -10.16 7.38 4.40
C VAL A 66 -11.46 7.52 5.19
N ASN A 67 -11.84 6.46 5.89
CA ASN A 67 -13.05 6.41 6.72
C ASN A 67 -12.72 6.13 8.18
N THR A 68 -13.43 6.79 9.11
CA THR A 68 -13.32 6.56 10.57
C THR A 68 -14.01 5.28 11.03
N GLY A 69 -14.96 4.76 10.27
CA GLY A 69 -15.67 3.52 10.61
C GLY A 69 -16.39 3.58 11.95
N ALA A 70 -16.42 2.46 12.68
CA ALA A 70 -17.12 2.32 13.98
C ALA A 70 -16.50 3.17 15.11
N SER A 71 -15.41 3.87 14.83
CA SER A 71 -14.65 4.68 15.78
C SER A 71 -15.06 6.15 15.75
N SER A 72 -16.12 6.51 15.01
CA SER A 72 -16.59 7.87 14.76
C SER A 72 -16.91 8.67 16.03
N ASP A 73 -17.21 7.99 17.14
CA ASP A 73 -17.73 8.62 18.35
C ASP A 73 -16.65 9.30 19.21
N ARG A 74 -15.37 9.10 18.88
CA ARG A 74 -14.26 9.76 19.58
C ARG A 74 -13.94 11.11 18.93
N SER A 75 -13.64 12.11 19.75
CA SER A 75 -13.25 13.45 19.28
C SER A 75 -11.98 13.45 18.42
N ASP A 76 -11.10 12.46 18.60
CA ASP A 76 -9.82 12.32 17.88
C ASP A 76 -9.88 11.35 16.69
N ALA A 77 -11.04 10.75 16.42
CA ALA A 77 -11.18 9.65 15.47
C ALA A 77 -10.66 9.99 14.06
N ALA A 78 -10.94 11.21 13.59
CA ALA A 78 -10.49 11.66 12.27
C ALA A 78 -8.97 11.75 12.17
N LEU A 79 -8.30 12.30 13.18
CA LEU A 79 -6.85 12.39 13.20
C LEU A 79 -6.22 11.00 13.32
N THR A 80 -6.73 10.14 14.20
CA THR A 80 -6.26 8.77 14.34
C THR A 80 -6.37 8.01 13.01
N ALA A 81 -7.53 8.04 12.37
CA ALA A 81 -7.75 7.35 11.09
C ALA A 81 -6.82 7.89 9.99
N ASN A 82 -6.62 9.20 9.90
CA ASN A 82 -5.70 9.79 8.92
C ASN A 82 -4.24 9.39 9.16
N LEU A 83 -3.79 9.27 10.42
CA LEU A 83 -2.43 8.81 10.73
C LEU A 83 -2.25 7.33 10.39
N GLU A 84 -3.20 6.47 10.78
CA GLU A 84 -3.19 5.04 10.42
C GLU A 84 -3.24 4.85 8.89
N ALA A 85 -4.01 5.68 8.20
CA ALA A 85 -4.06 5.73 6.74
C ALA A 85 -2.69 6.11 6.14
N ALA A 86 -2.07 7.18 6.62
CA ALA A 86 -0.76 7.63 6.16
C ALA A 86 0.32 6.55 6.33
N GLU A 87 0.22 5.71 7.37
CA GLU A 87 1.09 4.55 7.58
C GLU A 87 0.80 3.38 6.63
N ALA A 88 -0.48 3.10 6.40
CA ALA A 88 -0.90 1.95 5.59
C ALA A 88 -0.70 2.16 4.08
N ILE A 89 -0.92 3.38 3.58
CA ILE A 89 -0.94 3.70 2.14
C ILE A 89 0.35 3.25 1.41
N PRO A 90 1.57 3.63 1.83
CA PRO A 90 2.79 3.25 1.12
C PRO A 90 2.95 1.73 1.00
N ARG A 91 2.63 1.01 2.09
CA ARG A 91 2.68 -0.46 2.12
C ARG A 91 1.64 -1.07 1.17
N GLN A 92 0.41 -0.56 1.16
CA GLN A 92 -0.65 -1.05 0.26
C GLN A 92 -0.28 -0.83 -1.21
N LEU A 93 0.18 0.37 -1.57
CA LEU A 93 0.60 0.68 -2.94
C LEU A 93 1.76 -0.21 -3.39
N ARG A 94 2.74 -0.47 -2.51
CA ARG A 94 3.86 -1.38 -2.80
C ARG A 94 3.38 -2.82 -3.02
N LEU A 95 2.58 -3.35 -2.10
CA LEU A 95 2.13 -4.75 -2.17
C LEU A 95 1.17 -5.01 -3.34
N ARG A 96 0.40 -3.99 -3.76
CA ARG A 96 -0.49 -4.06 -4.93
C ARG A 96 0.21 -3.72 -6.25
N GLY A 97 1.48 -3.30 -6.22
CA GLY A 97 2.18 -2.87 -7.43
C GLY A 97 1.62 -1.59 -8.07
N ILE A 98 0.85 -0.79 -7.33
CA ILE A 98 0.18 0.41 -7.87
C ILE A 98 1.22 1.50 -8.17
N GLY A 99 1.19 2.04 -9.39
CA GLY A 99 2.02 3.14 -9.84
C GLY A 99 1.18 4.20 -10.56
N GLY A 100 1.82 5.29 -10.98
CA GLY A 100 1.13 6.41 -11.62
C GLY A 100 0.67 7.46 -10.62
N LEU A 101 -0.38 8.19 -10.99
CA LEU A 101 -0.96 9.26 -10.17
C LEU A 101 -1.84 8.65 -9.08
N VAL A 102 -1.63 9.07 -7.84
CA VAL A 102 -2.43 8.67 -6.67
C VAL A 102 -3.01 9.92 -6.01
N ALA A 103 -4.32 9.93 -5.77
CA ALA A 103 -5.00 10.89 -4.91
C ALA A 103 -5.41 10.24 -3.60
N VAL A 104 -5.14 10.91 -2.49
CA VAL A 104 -5.59 10.52 -1.16
C VAL A 104 -6.53 11.60 -0.63
N ASP A 105 -7.77 11.20 -0.40
CA ASP A 105 -8.80 12.01 0.25
C ASP A 105 -8.79 11.68 1.75
N PHE A 106 -8.17 12.56 2.53
CA PHE A 106 -8.11 12.44 3.98
C PHE A 106 -9.33 13.11 4.61
N ILE A 107 -9.73 12.61 5.78
CA ILE A 107 -10.84 13.22 6.53
C ILE A 107 -10.46 14.66 6.91
N SER A 108 -11.39 15.59 6.76
CA SER A 108 -11.19 16.99 7.12
C SER A 108 -10.82 17.16 8.60
N LEU A 109 -9.76 17.92 8.86
CA LEU A 109 -9.29 18.24 10.21
C LEU A 109 -9.45 19.72 10.52
N ALA A 110 -9.95 20.04 11.71
CA ALA A 110 -10.13 21.42 12.16
C ALA A 110 -8.80 22.15 12.38
N GLU A 111 -7.80 21.45 12.91
CA GLU A 111 -6.50 22.02 13.24
C GLU A 111 -5.50 21.89 12.08
N PRO A 112 -4.95 23.00 11.56
CA PRO A 112 -3.93 22.95 10.52
C PRO A 112 -2.65 22.19 10.92
N ALA A 113 -2.35 22.14 12.23
CA ALA A 113 -1.21 21.40 12.77
C ALA A 113 -1.40 19.88 12.60
N ALA A 114 -2.58 19.37 12.91
CA ALA A 114 -2.95 17.97 12.75
C ALA A 114 -2.84 17.53 11.28
N TRP A 115 -3.30 18.38 10.35
CA TRP A 115 -3.12 18.13 8.91
C TRP A 115 -1.65 18.04 8.50
N ARG A 116 -0.81 18.98 8.95
CA ARG A 116 0.64 18.95 8.66
C ARG A 116 1.30 17.67 9.17
N GLN A 117 0.88 17.17 10.33
CA GLN A 117 1.39 15.93 10.89
C GLN A 117 1.07 14.72 9.98
N VAL A 118 -0.17 14.60 9.50
CA VAL A 118 -0.60 13.54 8.58
C VAL A 118 0.22 13.58 7.29
N VAL A 119 0.33 14.75 6.66
CA VAL A 119 1.07 14.91 5.40
C VAL A 119 2.57 14.62 5.58
N ALA A 120 3.18 15.10 6.67
CA ALA A 120 4.59 14.86 6.96
C ALA A 120 4.88 13.37 7.16
N LEU A 121 3.97 12.65 7.85
CA LEU A 121 4.09 11.21 8.03
C LEU A 121 4.01 10.47 6.70
N LEU A 122 3.00 10.77 5.88
CA LEU A 122 2.85 10.17 4.55
C LEU A 122 4.08 10.44 3.68
N GLN A 123 4.57 11.68 3.66
CA GLN A 123 5.78 12.06 2.90
C GLN A 123 7.02 11.27 3.33
N ARG A 124 7.26 11.16 4.64
CA ARG A 124 8.39 10.39 5.18
C ARG A 124 8.33 8.93 4.74
N LEU A 125 7.18 8.27 4.91
CA LEU A 125 7.03 6.85 4.58
C LEU A 125 7.05 6.58 3.06
N LEU A 126 6.53 7.51 2.25
CA LEU A 126 6.67 7.45 0.79
C LEU A 126 8.12 7.63 0.33
N ALA A 127 8.92 8.46 1.04
CA ALA A 127 10.34 8.62 0.76
C ALA A 127 11.13 7.35 1.08
N GLU A 128 10.80 6.67 2.19
CA GLU A 128 11.37 5.36 2.55
C GLU A 128 11.07 4.26 1.52
N ASP A 129 9.91 4.32 0.84
CA ASP A 129 9.56 3.39 -0.26
C ASP A 129 10.45 3.59 -1.51
N GLY A 130 11.15 4.72 -1.64
CA GLY A 130 12.11 5.00 -2.72
C GLY A 130 11.51 5.12 -4.14
N THR A 131 10.20 4.92 -4.29
CA THR A 131 9.50 4.95 -5.59
C THR A 131 8.62 6.20 -5.78
N CYS A 132 8.37 6.96 -4.72
CA CYS A 132 7.61 8.21 -4.78
C CYS A 132 8.52 9.39 -5.13
N ARG A 133 8.06 10.28 -6.04
CA ARG A 133 8.87 11.44 -6.47
C ARG A 133 8.47 12.75 -5.80
N ARG A 134 7.19 13.11 -5.86
CA ARG A 134 6.68 14.39 -5.35
C ARG A 134 5.31 14.20 -4.77
N VAL A 135 5.13 14.73 -3.57
CA VAL A 135 3.84 14.82 -2.87
C VAL A 135 3.39 16.27 -2.92
N HIS A 136 2.24 16.49 -3.53
CA HIS A 136 1.58 17.77 -3.71
C HIS A 136 0.32 17.79 -2.86
N ARG A 137 0.07 18.93 -2.22
CA ARG A 137 -1.24 19.19 -1.62
C ARG A 137 -2.07 19.95 -2.63
N ALA A 138 -3.26 19.46 -2.95
CA ALA A 138 -4.26 20.18 -3.73
C ALA A 138 -5.21 20.91 -2.77
N ASP A 139 -4.79 22.10 -2.35
CA ASP A 139 -5.67 23.04 -1.65
C ASP A 139 -6.52 23.80 -2.70
N PRO A 140 -7.85 23.96 -2.55
CA PRO A 140 -8.70 23.76 -1.37
C PRO A 140 -9.47 22.43 -1.33
N LEU A 141 -9.16 21.49 -2.22
CA LEU A 141 -9.88 20.22 -2.34
C LEU A 141 -9.65 19.26 -1.15
N GLY A 142 -8.68 19.53 -0.28
CA GLY A 142 -8.35 18.64 0.84
C GLY A 142 -7.64 17.35 0.42
N VAL A 143 -7.22 17.25 -0.85
CA VAL A 143 -6.62 16.05 -1.42
C VAL A 143 -5.09 16.14 -1.41
N VAL A 144 -4.43 15.01 -1.14
CA VAL A 144 -3.00 14.85 -1.35
C VAL A 144 -2.76 14.05 -2.62
N LEU A 145 -1.99 14.62 -3.55
CA LEU A 145 -1.64 14.01 -4.83
C LEU A 145 -0.16 13.65 -4.86
N PHE A 146 0.17 12.47 -5.36
CA PHE A 146 1.57 12.13 -5.63
C PHE A 146 1.70 11.17 -6.80
N THR A 147 2.92 11.08 -7.32
CA THR A 147 3.26 10.12 -8.37
C THR A 147 4.22 9.07 -7.84
N ARG A 148 3.84 7.82 -8.04
CA ARG A 148 4.66 6.65 -7.71
C ARG A 148 5.19 5.99 -8.98
N LYS A 149 6.49 5.69 -9.03
CA LYS A 149 7.10 4.98 -10.16
C LYS A 149 6.48 3.59 -10.29
N GLN A 150 5.95 3.28 -11.47
CA GLN A 150 5.49 1.94 -11.80
C GLN A 150 6.71 1.02 -12.00
N THR A 151 6.73 -0.09 -11.26
CA THR A 151 7.84 -1.07 -11.29
C THR A 151 7.45 -2.39 -11.95
N GLY A 152 6.15 -2.58 -12.23
CA GLY A 152 5.56 -3.73 -12.88
C GLY A 152 4.04 -3.53 -13.05
N PRO A 153 3.32 -4.55 -13.54
CA PRO A 153 1.86 -4.55 -13.53
C PRO A 153 1.34 -4.53 -12.08
N SER A 154 0.19 -3.89 -11.85
CA SER A 154 -0.50 -3.98 -10.56
C SER A 154 -1.07 -5.39 -10.37
N LEU A 155 -1.33 -5.74 -9.11
CA LEU A 155 -1.86 -7.05 -8.74
C LEU A 155 -3.21 -7.33 -9.43
N SER A 156 -4.07 -6.30 -9.53
CA SER A 156 -5.34 -6.35 -10.25
C SER A 156 -5.14 -6.65 -11.74
N ALA A 157 -4.17 -6.00 -12.39
CA ALA A 157 -3.84 -6.23 -13.79
C ALA A 157 -3.27 -7.64 -14.05
N VAL A 158 -2.47 -8.18 -13.12
CA VAL A 158 -1.95 -9.55 -13.23
C VAL A 158 -3.06 -10.58 -13.17
N VAL A 159 -4.01 -10.42 -12.25
CA VAL A 159 -5.16 -11.33 -12.14
C VAL A 159 -6.05 -11.25 -13.37
N ALA A 160 -6.36 -10.04 -13.85
CA ALA A 160 -7.19 -9.84 -15.04
C ALA A 160 -6.57 -10.40 -16.34
N ALA A 161 -5.24 -10.53 -16.41
CA ALA A 161 -4.53 -11.10 -17.56
C ALA A 161 -4.33 -12.63 -17.47
N GLY A 162 -4.66 -13.24 -16.32
CA GLY A 162 -4.51 -14.67 -16.06
C GLY A 162 -5.77 -15.50 -16.32
N ASP A 163 -6.90 -14.85 -16.61
CA ASP A 163 -8.15 -15.43 -17.13
C ASP A 163 -8.14 -15.45 -18.66
#